data_AF-A0A7J6IDI6-F1
#
_entry.id   AF-A0A7J6IDI6-F1
#
_cell.length_a   1.000
_cell.length_b   1.000
_cell.length_c   1.000
_cell.angle_alpha   90.00
_cell.angle_beta   90.00
_cell.angle_gamma   90.00
#
_symmetry.space_group_name_H-M   'P 1'
#
loop_
_entity.id
_entity.type
_entity.pdbx_description
1 polymer ?
#
loop_
_entity_poly.entity_id
_entity_poly.type
_entity_poly.pdbx_seq_one_letter_code
_entity_poly.pdbx_strand_id
1 'polypeptide(L)'
;MPAVNPLGCYRDIFDIPGLRDDAMKLYTEWQCSKIRDEGLKLDFCRACDVALEDGLDLKLIHQGEDAAFFVERGVRRGIALWFIQDIKKWAQQQASESSC
;
A
#
# COMPACT_ATOMS: atom_id res chain seq x y z
N MET A 1 -4.08 -21.46 -35.66
CA MET A 1 -3.09 -21.86 -34.64
C MET A 1 -2.73 -20.62 -33.83
N PRO A 2 -2.69 -20.69 -32.49
CA PRO A 2 -2.47 -19.52 -31.65
C PRO A 2 -0.97 -19.23 -31.54
N ALA A 3 -0.60 -17.95 -31.63
CA ALA A 3 0.71 -17.50 -31.21
C ALA A 3 0.71 -17.39 -29.68
N VAL A 4 1.28 -18.40 -29.02
CA VAL A 4 1.77 -18.29 -27.65
C VAL A 4 2.84 -17.21 -27.63
N ASN A 5 2.64 -16.18 -26.81
CA ASN A 5 3.65 -15.15 -26.59
C ASN A 5 4.41 -15.50 -25.30
N PRO A 6 5.69 -15.90 -25.38
CA PRO A 6 6.49 -16.26 -24.21
C PRO A 6 7.30 -15.03 -23.79
N LEU A 7 7.09 -14.56 -22.55
CA LEU A 7 7.97 -13.76 -21.66
C LEU A 7 7.10 -12.83 -20.78
N GLY A 8 7.33 -12.92 -19.46
CA GLY A 8 6.51 -12.36 -18.38
C GLY A 8 6.22 -10.85 -18.49
N CYS A 9 5.17 -10.36 -17.84
CA CYS A 9 5.01 -10.42 -16.40
C CYS A 9 3.54 -10.73 -16.06
N TYR A 10 3.28 -11.82 -15.32
CA TYR A 10 2.12 -11.83 -14.44
C TYR A 10 2.42 -10.78 -13.36
N ARG A 11 2.22 -9.51 -13.71
CA ARG A 11 2.09 -8.45 -12.72
C ARG A 11 0.83 -8.88 -11.99
N ASP A 12 0.99 -9.51 -10.82
CA ASP A 12 -0.09 -9.92 -9.92
C ASP A 12 -1.17 -8.85 -10.08
N ILE A 13 -2.34 -9.21 -10.61
CA ILE A 13 -3.42 -8.25 -10.84
C ILE A 13 -3.84 -7.81 -9.44
N PHE A 14 -3.19 -6.74 -8.99
CA PHE A 14 -3.34 -6.15 -7.69
C PHE A 14 -4.54 -5.21 -7.81
N ASP A 15 -5.72 -5.82 -7.67
CA ASP A 15 -6.99 -5.12 -7.73
C ASP A 15 -7.46 -4.85 -6.31
N ILE A 16 -7.25 -3.61 -5.87
CA ILE A 16 -7.81 -3.13 -4.62
C ILE A 16 -9.20 -2.58 -4.95
N PRO A 17 -10.28 -3.13 -4.36
CA PRO A 17 -11.61 -2.63 -4.61
C PRO A 17 -11.81 -1.23 -3.99
N GLY A 18 -12.73 -0.47 -4.56
CA GLY A 18 -13.15 0.84 -4.03
C GLY A 18 -12.42 2.05 -4.63
N LEU A 19 -12.70 3.22 -4.07
CA LEU A 19 -12.03 4.48 -4.44
C LEU A 19 -10.59 4.48 -3.92
N ARG A 20 -9.67 5.08 -4.69
CA ARG A 20 -8.23 5.00 -4.41
C ARG A 20 -7.84 5.67 -3.09
N ASP A 21 -8.43 6.83 -2.82
CA ASP A 21 -8.20 7.59 -1.60
C ASP A 21 -8.86 6.94 -0.38
N ASP A 22 -10.05 6.36 -0.55
CA ASP A 22 -10.70 5.61 0.53
C ASP A 22 -9.96 4.32 0.86
N ALA A 23 -9.47 3.60 -0.15
CA ALA A 23 -8.62 2.43 0.06
C ALA A 23 -7.32 2.79 0.81
N MET A 24 -6.72 3.94 0.52
CA MET A 24 -5.55 4.42 1.25
C MET A 24 -5.85 4.68 2.74
N LYS A 25 -7.00 5.30 3.04
CA LYS A 25 -7.45 5.54 4.43
C LYS A 25 -7.68 4.22 5.17
N LEU A 26 -8.43 3.29 4.58
CA LEU A 26 -8.71 1.98 5.17
C LEU A 26 -7.44 1.16 5.40
N TYR A 27 -6.49 1.20 4.46
CA TYR A 27 -5.18 0.57 4.62
C TYR A 27 -4.42 1.15 5.82
N THR A 28 -4.43 2.48 5.95
CA THR A 28 -3.75 3.19 7.05
C THR A 28 -4.39 2.87 8.39
N GLU A 29 -5.71 2.81 8.47
CA GLU A 29 -6.44 2.37 9.66
C GLU A 29 -6.07 0.93 10.06
N TRP A 30 -6.00 0.02 9.07
CA TRP A 30 -5.58 -1.36 9.29
C TRP A 30 -4.13 -1.45 9.79
N GLN A 31 -3.21 -0.60 9.30
CA GLN A 31 -1.86 -0.53 9.84
C GLN A 31 -1.85 -0.11 11.31
N CYS A 32 -2.55 0.99 11.61
CA CYS A 32 -2.66 1.52 12.97
C CYS A 32 -3.31 0.53 13.94
N SER A 33 -4.21 -0.35 13.48
CA SER A 33 -4.86 -1.38 14.30
C SER A 33 -3.90 -2.39 14.94
N LYS A 34 -2.70 -2.56 14.35
CA LYS A 34 -1.68 -3.51 14.80
C LYS A 34 -0.64 -2.91 15.73
N ILE A 35 -0.70 -1.59 15.94
CA ILE A 35 0.33 -0.83 16.64
C ILE A 35 -0.29 -0.21 17.88
N ARG A 36 0.40 -0.30 19.02
CA ARG A 36 -0.05 0.35 20.27
C ARG A 36 0.57 1.74 20.46
N ASP A 37 1.76 1.97 19.94
CA ASP A 37 2.46 3.24 20.08
C ASP A 37 1.83 4.32 19.20
N GLU A 38 1.33 5.39 19.83
CA GLU A 38 0.65 6.48 19.12
C GLU A 38 1.60 7.28 18.22
N GLY A 39 2.88 7.38 18.58
CA GLY A 39 3.88 8.04 17.73
C GLY A 39 4.11 7.29 16.42
N LEU A 40 4.17 5.96 16.47
CA LEU A 40 4.27 5.12 15.27
C LEU A 40 2.99 5.22 14.42
N LYS A 41 1.81 5.29 15.02
CA LYS A 41 0.55 5.51 14.27
C LYS A 41 0.54 6.85 13.54
N LEU A 42 1.02 7.91 14.19
CA LEU A 42 1.13 9.23 13.56
C LEU A 42 2.04 9.21 12.32
N ASP A 43 3.10 8.40 12.32
CA ASP A 43 3.94 8.25 11.12
C ASP A 43 3.23 7.49 9.99
N PHE A 44 2.37 6.52 10.31
CA PHE A 44 1.53 5.87 9.32
C PHE A 44 0.54 6.85 8.70
N CYS A 45 -0.10 7.70 9.53
CA CYS A 45 -0.94 8.79 9.03
C CYS A 45 -0.12 9.75 8.14
N ARG A 46 1.10 10.10 8.54
CA ARG A 46 1.96 10.97 7.73
C ARG A 46 2.33 10.34 6.39
N ALA A 47 2.61 9.04 6.35
CA ALA A 47 2.87 8.32 5.11
C ALA A 47 1.64 8.33 4.17
N CYS A 48 0.44 8.18 4.73
CA CYS A 48 -0.82 8.32 3.99
C CYS A 48 -0.98 9.73 3.41
N ASP A 49 -0.77 10.77 4.23
CA ASP A 49 -0.86 12.17 3.78
C ASP A 49 0.12 12.45 2.64
N VAL A 50 1.38 12.03 2.78
CA VAL A 50 2.43 12.19 1.76
C VAL A 50 2.04 11.48 0.45
N ALA A 51 1.49 10.27 0.53
CA ALA A 51 1.02 9.56 -0.65
C ALA A 51 -0.13 10.31 -1.35
N LEU A 52 -1.12 10.77 -0.60
CA LEU A 52 -2.28 11.49 -1.14
C LEU A 52 -1.91 12.87 -1.71
N GLU A 53 -1.00 13.60 -1.05
CA GLU A 53 -0.45 14.89 -1.51
C GLU A 53 0.17 14.77 -2.91
N ASP A 54 0.89 13.68 -3.19
CA ASP A 54 1.55 13.41 -4.47
C ASP A 54 0.65 12.60 -5.45
N GLY A 55 -0.62 12.34 -5.08
CA GLY A 55 -1.57 11.62 -5.92
C GLY A 55 -1.27 10.12 -6.10
N LEU A 56 -0.47 9.55 -5.20
CA LEU A 56 -0.13 8.13 -5.19
C LEU A 56 -1.29 7.30 -4.62
N ASP A 57 -1.49 6.13 -5.21
CA ASP A 57 -2.38 5.10 -4.67
C ASP A 57 -1.58 3.87 -4.24
N LEU A 58 -2.24 2.96 -3.52
CA LEU A 58 -1.62 1.72 -3.03
C LEU A 58 -1.04 0.85 -4.16
N LYS A 59 -1.61 0.90 -5.36
CA LYS A 59 -1.15 0.11 -6.50
C LYS A 59 0.13 0.69 -7.10
N LEU A 60 0.24 2.01 -7.22
CA LEU A 60 1.44 2.70 -7.66
C LEU A 60 2.57 2.49 -6.65
N ILE A 61 2.28 2.64 -5.36
CA ILE A 61 3.26 2.42 -4.29
C ILE A 61 3.78 0.98 -4.33
N HIS A 62 2.88 -0.01 -4.46
CA HIS A 62 3.28 -1.41 -4.55
C HIS A 62 4.13 -1.73 -5.79
N GLN A 63 3.95 -0.99 -6.88
CA GLN A 63 4.60 -1.26 -8.16
C GLN A 63 5.99 -0.62 -8.32
N GLY A 64 6.31 0.44 -7.58
CA GLY A 64 7.55 1.16 -7.88
C GLY A 64 8.07 2.17 -6.88
N GLU A 65 7.35 2.48 -5.80
CA GLU A 65 7.83 3.49 -4.86
C GLU A 65 8.82 2.89 -3.85
N ASP A 66 9.94 3.59 -3.64
CA ASP A 66 10.95 3.24 -2.64
C ASP A 66 10.58 3.85 -1.29
N ALA A 67 10.92 3.14 -0.20
CA ALA A 67 10.81 3.67 1.16
C ALA A 67 11.57 5.00 1.33
N ALA A 68 12.62 5.24 0.53
CA ALA A 68 13.36 6.49 0.50
C ALA A 68 12.45 7.72 0.30
N PHE A 69 11.44 7.61 -0.58
CA PHE A 69 10.48 8.70 -0.86
C PHE A 69 9.78 9.18 0.43
N PHE A 70 9.25 8.24 1.22
CA PHE A 70 8.58 8.56 2.48
C PHE A 70 9.56 9.08 3.54
N VAL A 71 10.78 8.53 3.57
CA VAL A 71 11.83 8.96 4.52
C VAL A 71 12.24 10.41 4.27
N GLU A 72 12.44 10.80 3.01
CA GLU A 72 12.76 12.18 2.63
C GLU A 72 11.64 13.16 3.00
N ARG A 73 10.39 12.68 3.09
CA ARG A 73 9.21 13.44 3.51
C ARG A 73 8.93 13.39 5.02
N GLY A 74 9.85 12.85 5.81
CA GLY A 74 9.82 12.88 7.28
C GLY A 74 9.22 11.64 7.94
N VAL A 75 8.94 10.57 7.20
CA VAL A 75 8.46 9.30 7.77
C VAL A 75 9.65 8.49 8.30
N ARG A 76 9.53 7.90 9.50
CA ARG A 76 10.58 7.00 10.02
C ARG A 76 10.83 5.84 9.06
N ARG A 77 12.10 5.51 8.80
CA ARG A 77 12.53 4.43 7.88
C ARG A 77 11.81 3.09 8.11
N GLY A 78 11.64 2.68 9.36
CA GLY A 78 10.93 1.45 9.68
C GLY A 78 9.46 1.47 9.24
N ILE A 79 8.79 2.61 9.44
CA ILE A 79 7.40 2.83 9.04
C ILE A 79 7.29 2.86 7.53
N ALA A 80 8.18 3.56 6.82
CA ALA A 80 8.20 3.59 5.36
C ALA A 80 8.33 2.17 4.76
N LEU A 81 9.21 1.34 5.33
CA LEU A 81 9.38 -0.05 4.88
C LEU A 81 8.12 -0.89 5.14
N TRP A 82 7.53 -0.81 6.33
CA TRP A 82 6.28 -1.51 6.64
C TRP A 82 5.13 -1.03 5.77
N PHE A 83 5.04 0.28 5.54
CA PHE A 83 4.01 0.89 4.73
C PHE A 83 3.97 0.33 3.30
N ILE A 84 5.12 0.01 2.70
CA ILE A 84 5.15 -0.56 1.34
C ILE A 84 4.94 -2.08 1.38
N GLN A 85 5.62 -2.78 2.30
CA GLN A 85 5.63 -4.24 2.34
C GLN A 85 4.26 -4.86 2.63
N ASP A 86 3.48 -4.21 3.48
CA ASP A 86 2.20 -4.75 3.94
C ASP A 86 1.03 -4.50 2.96
N ILE A 87 1.22 -3.69 1.93
CA ILE A 87 0.19 -3.39 0.92
C ILE A 87 -0.33 -4.68 0.29
N LYS A 88 0.58 -5.59 -0.07
CA LYS A 88 0.22 -6.89 -0.64
C LYS A 88 -0.63 -7.72 0.32
N LYS A 89 -0.25 -7.73 1.60
CA LYS A 89 -0.94 -8.49 2.64
C LYS A 89 -2.35 -7.95 2.89
N TRP A 90 -2.51 -6.63 2.96
CA TRP A 90 -3.81 -6.02 3.18
C TRP A 90 -4.77 -6.30 2.02
N ALA A 91 -4.33 -6.11 0.77
CA ALA A 91 -5.21 -6.35 -0.38
C ALA A 91 -5.67 -7.82 -0.49
N GLN A 92 -4.80 -8.76 -0.14
CA GLN A 92 -5.17 -10.19 -0.08
C GLN A 92 -6.24 -10.47 0.98
N GLN A 93 -6.22 -9.74 2.11
CA GLN A 93 -7.25 -9.85 3.15
C GLN A 93 -8.58 -9.27 2.66
N GLN A 94 -8.57 -8.10 2.02
CA GLN A 94 -9.78 -7.48 1.46
C GLN A 94 -10.46 -8.36 0.40
N ALA A 95 -9.67 -9.04 -0.44
CA ALA A 95 -10.18 -9.99 -1.43
C ALA A 95 -10.82 -11.24 -0.80
N SER A 96 -10.32 -11.68 0.35
CA SER A 96 -10.86 -12.82 1.08
C SER A 96 -12.15 -12.47 1.85
N GLU A 97 -12.20 -11.28 2.43
CA GLU A 97 -13.36 -10.77 3.18
C GLU A 97 -14.56 -10.46 2.27
N SER A 98 -14.31 -10.06 1.02
CA SER A 98 -15.35 -9.79 0.02
C SER A 98 -16.02 -11.06 -0.53
N SER A 99 -15.52 -12.26 -0.17
CA SER A 99 -16.02 -13.56 -0.64
C SER A 99 -16.90 -14.29 0.38
N CYS A 100 -17.23 -13.68 1.52
CA CYS A 100 -18.14 -14.23 2.54
C CYS A 100 -19.53 -13.60 2.49
#